data_AF-A0A2V6XNB5-F1
#
_entry.id   AF-A0A2V6XNB5-F1
#
_cell.length_a   1.000
_cell.length_b   1.000
_cell.length_c   1.000
_cell.angle_alpha   90.00
_cell.angle_beta   90.00
_cell.angle_gamma   90.00
#
_symmetry.space_group_name_H-M   'P 1'
#
loop_
_entity.id
_entity.type
_entity.pdbx_description
1 polymer ?
#
loop_
_entity_poly.entity_id
_entity_poly.type
_entity_poly.pdbx_seq_one_letter_code
_entity_poly.pdbx_strand_id
1 'polypeptide(L)'
;MPREQDEQVGAHVCDERLNVEGKVRVAVLVGATVVAVFLALAPGGFAQGLESGADAEREKAFVEALRREDPEGAKRYVALRDARGHAIAELQRAQARYGAAGSELRPVVLGQLRDAQRRYAETSLALLDFLDARDRRALARYQKEIGRINRLAEERTRARAEFEKLLRGE
;
A
#
# COMPACT_ATOMS: atom_id res chain seq x y z
N MET A 1 -40.35 47.37 -29.77
CA MET A 1 -40.49 47.20 -31.23
C MET A 1 -39.48 48.11 -31.90
N PRO A 2 -38.59 47.63 -32.79
CA PRO A 2 -38.29 46.25 -33.23
C PRO A 2 -37.02 45.70 -32.51
N ARG A 3 -36.80 44.39 -32.27
CA ARG A 3 -36.74 43.18 -33.14
C ARG A 3 -35.46 43.17 -34.01
N GLU A 4 -34.76 42.08 -34.31
CA GLU A 4 -34.88 40.62 -34.14
C GLU A 4 -33.54 40.04 -34.63
N GLN A 5 -33.11 38.93 -34.04
CA GLN A 5 -32.12 37.90 -34.47
C GLN A 5 -31.71 37.21 -33.15
N ASP A 6 -32.58 36.40 -32.55
CA ASP A 6 -32.94 35.02 -32.93
C ASP A 6 -31.70 34.19 -33.27
N GLU A 7 -31.24 33.33 -32.36
CA GLU A 7 -31.84 32.01 -32.10
C GLU A 7 -31.52 31.03 -33.23
N GLN A 8 -30.42 30.29 -33.09
CA GLN A 8 -30.35 28.88 -33.48
C GLN A 8 -29.40 28.17 -32.48
N VAL A 9 -29.96 27.39 -31.54
CA VAL A 9 -30.16 25.93 -31.63
C VAL A 9 -28.81 25.23 -31.34
N GLY A 10 -28.62 24.55 -30.21
CA GLY A 10 -29.46 23.45 -29.75
C GLY A 10 -29.03 22.17 -30.46
N ALA A 11 -28.62 21.16 -29.69
CA ALA A 11 -28.39 19.78 -30.12
C ALA A 11 -27.16 19.50 -31.03
N HIS A 12 -26.12 18.93 -30.42
CA HIS A 12 -25.60 17.65 -30.91
C HIS A 12 -24.92 16.92 -29.75
N VAL A 13 -25.75 16.14 -29.04
CA VAL A 13 -25.31 14.95 -28.32
C VAL A 13 -25.07 13.86 -29.37
N CYS A 14 -24.03 13.06 -29.12
CA CYS A 14 -23.65 11.79 -29.75
C CYS A 14 -22.76 11.81 -31.00
N ASP A 15 -21.70 11.00 -30.84
CA ASP A 15 -21.05 10.15 -31.83
C ASP A 15 -19.86 10.74 -32.60
N GLU A 16 -18.64 10.52 -32.08
CA GLU A 16 -17.58 10.01 -32.96
C GLU A 16 -16.59 9.16 -32.16
N ARG A 17 -16.89 7.86 -32.11
CA ARG A 17 -15.87 6.83 -31.96
C ARG A 17 -15.00 6.81 -33.23
N LEU A 18 -13.69 6.58 -33.01
CA LEU A 18 -12.71 5.93 -33.91
C LEU A 18 -12.08 6.76 -35.04
N ASN A 19 -10.86 7.25 -34.80
CA ASN A 19 -9.64 6.83 -35.52
C ASN A 19 -8.40 7.45 -34.82
N VAL A 20 -7.48 6.71 -34.19
CA VAL A 20 -6.39 5.90 -34.81
C VAL A 20 -5.55 6.85 -35.68
N GLU A 21 -4.35 7.31 -35.30
CA GLU A 21 -3.12 6.53 -35.11
C GLU A 21 -2.08 7.34 -34.30
N GLY A 22 -1.57 6.75 -33.22
CA GLY A 22 -0.41 7.25 -32.49
C GLY A 22 0.31 6.08 -31.88
N LYS A 23 1.03 5.33 -32.72
CA LYS A 23 1.76 4.10 -32.42
C LYS A 23 2.62 4.23 -31.16
N VAL A 24 2.20 3.57 -30.07
CA VAL A 24 3.14 3.02 -29.09
C VAL A 24 2.69 1.59 -28.77
N ARG A 25 3.18 0.65 -29.57
CA ARG A 25 3.09 -0.78 -29.28
C ARG A 25 4.05 -1.10 -28.13
N VAL A 26 3.57 -1.14 -26.90
CA VAL A 26 4.25 -1.90 -25.84
C VAL A 26 3.51 -3.22 -25.71
N ALA A 27 4.05 -4.24 -26.40
CA ALA A 27 3.64 -5.61 -26.22
C ALA A 27 4.07 -6.06 -24.82
N VAL A 28 3.12 -6.19 -23.90
CA VAL A 28 3.34 -6.90 -22.63
C VAL A 28 3.22 -8.38 -22.93
N LEU A 29 4.37 -8.99 -23.22
CA LEU A 29 4.53 -10.42 -23.34
C LEU A 29 4.65 -10.98 -21.92
N VAL A 30 3.58 -11.63 -21.46
CA VAL A 30 3.58 -12.47 -20.27
C VAL A 30 4.57 -13.61 -20.51
N GLY A 31 5.68 -13.59 -19.78
CA GLY A 31 6.73 -14.60 -19.86
C GLY A 31 7.31 -14.83 -18.46
N ALA A 32 7.15 -16.04 -17.96
CA ALA A 32 7.68 -16.51 -16.69
C ALA A 32 9.22 -16.46 -16.66
N THR A 33 9.76 -16.55 -15.43
CA THR A 33 11.15 -16.84 -15.04
C THR A 33 12.23 -15.79 -15.32
N VAL A 34 12.65 -15.07 -14.26
CA VAL A 34 14.09 -14.92 -13.92
C VAL A 34 14.23 -15.01 -12.40
N VAL A 35 14.64 -16.19 -11.93
CA VAL A 35 15.35 -16.38 -10.67
C VAL A 35 16.80 -15.92 -10.88
N ALA A 36 17.36 -15.26 -9.86
CA ALA A 36 18.79 -14.95 -9.67
C ALA A 36 19.42 -13.92 -10.62
N VAL A 37 19.57 -12.66 -10.15
CA VAL A 37 20.84 -11.90 -10.10
C VAL A 37 20.64 -10.75 -9.09
N PHE A 38 21.14 -10.88 -7.86
CA PHE A 38 21.49 -9.74 -6.99
C PHE A 38 22.55 -10.13 -5.96
N LEU A 39 23.59 -10.83 -6.43
CA LEU A 39 24.80 -11.11 -5.66
C LEU A 39 26.00 -10.84 -6.55
N ALA A 40 26.57 -9.65 -6.44
CA ALA A 40 28.02 -9.39 -6.38
C ALA A 40 28.33 -7.95 -6.84
N LEU A 41 28.67 -7.07 -5.89
CA LEU A 41 29.74 -6.07 -6.02
C LEU A 41 29.91 -5.30 -4.71
N ALA A 42 30.66 -5.90 -3.76
CA ALA A 42 31.70 -5.26 -2.93
C ALA A 42 32.08 -6.18 -1.73
N PRO A 43 33.37 -6.47 -1.51
CA PRO A 43 33.86 -7.15 -0.33
C PRO A 43 34.12 -6.13 0.79
N GLY A 44 33.52 -6.32 1.95
CA GLY A 44 33.84 -5.53 3.15
C GLY A 44 32.61 -5.16 3.95
N GLY A 45 32.33 -5.94 4.99
CA GLY A 45 31.46 -5.52 6.09
C GLY A 45 29.97 -5.43 5.75
N PHE A 46 29.28 -6.58 5.75
CA PHE A 46 27.87 -6.58 6.10
C PHE A 46 27.73 -6.22 7.59
N ALA A 47 27.91 -4.94 7.91
CA ALA A 47 27.35 -4.31 9.09
C ALA A 47 25.85 -4.09 8.82
N GLN A 48 25.10 -5.19 8.72
CA GLN A 48 23.64 -5.13 8.84
C GLN A 48 23.33 -4.97 10.33
N GLY A 49 23.05 -3.74 10.77
CA GLY A 49 22.73 -3.52 12.19
C GLY A 49 22.37 -2.10 12.62
N LEU A 50 22.36 -1.10 11.75
CA LEU A 50 21.78 0.20 12.06
C LEU A 50 20.78 0.54 10.95
N GLU A 51 19.49 0.58 11.29
CA GLU A 51 18.52 1.32 10.49
C GLU A 51 19.12 2.70 10.20
N SER A 52 19.07 3.16 8.94
CA SER A 52 19.56 4.50 8.65
C SER A 52 18.76 5.50 9.51
N GLY A 53 19.38 6.60 9.95
CA GLY A 53 18.67 7.59 10.78
C GLY A 53 17.36 8.09 10.14
N ALA A 54 17.29 8.08 8.81
CA ALA A 54 16.08 8.40 8.06
C ALA A 54 14.98 7.33 8.19
N ASP A 55 15.32 6.05 8.28
CA ASP A 55 14.35 4.97 8.47
C ASP A 55 13.78 4.98 9.89
N ALA A 56 14.64 5.19 10.89
CA ALA A 56 14.22 5.29 12.28
C ALA A 56 13.28 6.50 12.53
N GLU A 57 13.55 7.65 11.90
CA GLU A 57 12.66 8.82 12.00
C GLU A 57 11.33 8.61 11.28
N ARG A 58 11.33 7.97 10.10
CA ARG A 58 10.08 7.58 9.42
C ARG A 58 9.23 6.64 10.27
N GLU A 59 9.87 5.63 10.85
CA GLU A 59 9.24 4.66 11.73
C GLU A 59 8.65 5.34 12.98
N LYS A 60 9.42 6.23 13.61
CA LYS A 60 8.93 7.01 14.75
C LYS A 60 7.72 7.85 14.38
N ALA A 61 7.76 8.55 13.25
CA ALA A 61 6.63 9.34 12.76
C ALA A 61 5.38 8.47 12.52
N PHE A 62 5.57 7.26 11.97
CA PHE A 62 4.49 6.30 11.79
C PHE A 62 3.88 5.85 13.12
N VAL A 63 4.70 5.46 14.09
CA VAL A 63 4.22 5.03 15.42
C VAL A 63 3.50 6.17 16.14
N GLU A 64 4.01 7.40 16.06
CA GLU A 64 3.34 8.56 16.64
C GLU A 64 1.98 8.84 15.98
N ALA A 65 1.91 8.77 14.65
CA ALA A 65 0.64 8.92 13.93
C ALA A 65 -0.34 7.81 14.33
N LEU A 66 0.12 6.57 14.40
CA LEU A 66 -0.69 5.43 14.81
C LEU A 66 -1.16 5.57 16.27
N ARG A 67 -0.33 6.09 17.18
CA ARG A 67 -0.69 6.30 18.58
C ARG A 67 -1.81 7.34 18.75
N ARG A 68 -1.84 8.37 17.90
CA ARG A 68 -2.91 9.37 17.91
C ARG A 68 -4.25 8.80 17.45
N GLU A 69 -4.23 7.81 16.56
CA GLU A 69 -5.42 7.22 15.96
C GLU A 69 -5.93 5.97 16.73
N ASP A 70 -5.03 5.04 17.05
CA ASP A 70 -5.27 3.77 17.73
C ASP A 70 -4.10 3.46 18.68
N PRO A 71 -4.16 3.92 19.96
CA PRO A 71 -3.10 3.69 20.94
C PRO A 71 -2.77 2.20 21.15
N GLU A 72 -3.78 1.33 21.15
CA GLU A 72 -3.58 -0.12 21.31
C GLU A 72 -3.00 -0.73 20.02
N GLY A 73 -3.41 -0.23 18.86
CA GLY A 73 -2.79 -0.55 17.57
C GLY A 73 -1.30 -0.22 17.54
N ALA A 74 -0.91 0.94 18.06
CA ALA A 74 0.50 1.34 18.15
C ALA A 74 1.31 0.38 19.01
N LYS A 75 0.78 -0.04 20.17
CA LYS A 75 1.44 -1.04 21.03
C LYS A 75 1.60 -2.39 20.33
N ARG A 76 0.53 -2.87 19.67
CA ARG A 76 0.57 -4.13 18.90
C ARG A 76 1.58 -4.08 17.78
N TYR A 77 1.64 -2.97 17.04
CA TYR A 77 2.61 -2.78 15.97
C TYR A 77 4.05 -2.89 16.47
N VAL A 78 4.39 -2.17 17.55
CA VAL A 78 5.74 -2.22 18.15
C VAL A 78 6.09 -3.65 18.57
N ALA A 79 5.17 -4.36 19.23
CA ALA A 79 5.40 -5.75 19.64
C ALA A 79 5.65 -6.69 18.43
N LEU A 80 4.88 -6.53 17.34
CA LEU A 80 5.06 -7.32 16.12
C LEU A 80 6.38 -7.02 15.42
N ARG A 81 6.75 -5.73 15.34
CA ARG A 81 8.03 -5.28 14.80
C ARG A 81 9.20 -5.87 15.58
N ASP A 82 9.15 -5.80 16.91
CA ASP A 82 10.20 -6.30 17.79
C ASP A 82 10.31 -7.82 17.69
N ALA A 83 9.18 -8.53 17.65
CA ALA A 83 9.16 -9.98 17.45
C ALA A 83 9.81 -10.38 16.11
N ARG A 84 9.53 -9.63 15.04
CA ARG A 84 10.18 -9.83 13.73
C ARG A 84 11.68 -9.54 13.80
N GLY A 85 12.07 -8.45 14.48
CA GLY A 85 13.49 -8.11 14.70
C GLY A 85 14.25 -9.23 15.41
N HIS A 86 13.66 -9.82 16.45
CA HIS A 86 14.21 -10.99 17.14
C HIS A 86 14.33 -12.21 16.21
N ALA A 87 13.29 -12.51 15.43
CA ALA A 87 13.31 -13.64 14.50
C ALA A 87 14.35 -13.49 13.39
N ILE A 88 14.60 -12.25 12.91
CA ILE A 88 15.69 -11.96 11.96
C ILE A 88 17.04 -12.27 12.60
N ALA A 89 17.28 -11.80 13.82
CA ALA A 89 18.53 -12.05 14.54
C ALA A 89 18.74 -13.56 14.78
N GLU A 90 17.69 -14.30 15.12
CA GLU A 90 17.75 -15.76 15.26
C GLU A 90 18.06 -16.47 13.95
N LEU A 91 17.41 -16.06 12.86
CA LEU A 91 17.68 -16.58 11.52
C LEU A 91 19.14 -16.36 11.10
N GLN A 92 19.69 -15.16 11.33
CA GLN A 92 21.09 -14.85 11.03
C GLN A 92 22.05 -15.75 11.83
N ARG A 93 21.78 -15.96 13.12
CA ARG A 93 22.58 -16.87 13.96
C ARG A 93 22.49 -18.31 13.46
N ALA A 94 21.31 -18.80 13.09
CA ALA A 94 21.11 -20.14 12.58
C ALA A 94 21.83 -20.35 11.22
N GLN A 95 21.80 -19.34 10.35
CA GLN A 95 22.54 -19.35 9.09
C GLN A 95 24.05 -19.40 9.32
N ALA A 96 24.58 -18.60 10.25
CA ALA A 96 25.99 -18.61 10.60
C ALA A 96 26.44 -19.99 11.15
N ARG A 97 25.63 -20.60 12.03
CA ARG A 97 25.89 -21.95 12.56
C ARG A 97 25.86 -23.01 11.47
N TYR A 98 24.90 -22.93 10.54
CA TYR A 98 24.81 -23.86 9.42
C TYR A 98 26.03 -23.74 8.48
N GLY A 99 26.49 -22.52 8.20
CA GLY A 99 27.68 -22.27 7.40
C GLY A 99 28.98 -22.75 8.05
N ALA A 100 29.07 -22.63 9.38
CA ALA A 100 30.22 -23.07 10.16
C ALA A 100 30.22 -24.58 10.51
N ALA A 101 29.10 -25.28 10.33
CA ALA A 101 29.00 -26.69 10.66
C ALA A 101 29.74 -27.59 9.66
N GLY A 102 30.54 -28.51 10.18
CA GLY A 102 31.12 -29.61 9.40
C GLY A 102 30.05 -30.56 8.84
N SER A 103 30.42 -31.38 7.85
CA SER A 103 29.50 -32.30 7.14
C SER A 103 28.70 -33.22 8.08
N GLU A 104 29.31 -33.67 9.17
CA GLU A 104 28.72 -34.53 10.20
C GLU A 104 27.57 -33.87 10.97
N LEU A 105 27.70 -32.58 11.30
CA LEU A 105 26.73 -31.85 12.12
C LEU A 105 25.68 -31.11 11.28
N ARG A 106 25.94 -30.94 9.99
CA ARG A 106 25.08 -30.19 9.04
C ARG A 106 23.61 -30.66 9.04
N PRO A 107 23.28 -31.97 9.10
CA PRO A 107 21.88 -32.40 9.16
C PRO A 107 21.14 -31.94 10.43
N VAL A 108 21.83 -31.84 11.57
CA VAL A 108 21.24 -31.42 12.84
C VAL A 108 20.98 -29.91 12.84
N VAL A 109 21.97 -29.11 12.41
CA VAL A 109 21.81 -27.65 12.33
C VAL A 109 20.85 -27.22 11.20
N LEU A 110 20.60 -28.08 10.21
CA LEU A 110 19.61 -27.83 9.17
C LEU A 110 18.19 -27.73 9.75
N GLY A 111 17.85 -28.55 10.75
CA GLY A 111 16.57 -28.46 11.45
C GLY A 111 16.38 -27.10 12.11
N GLN A 112 17.40 -26.66 12.87
CA GLN A 112 17.40 -25.35 13.53
C GLN A 112 17.28 -24.19 12.54
N LEU A 113 17.94 -24.29 11.39
CA LEU A 113 17.81 -23.30 10.32
C LEU A 113 16.39 -23.23 9.78
N ARG A 114 15.73 -24.37 9.53
CA ARG A 114 14.35 -24.43 9.04
C ARG A 114 13.36 -23.84 10.06
N ASP A 115 13.56 -24.14 11.34
CA ASP A 115 12.70 -23.59 12.41
C ASP A 115 12.85 -22.07 12.50
N ALA A 116 14.08 -21.56 12.42
CA ALA A 116 14.33 -20.11 12.40
C ALA A 116 13.74 -19.43 11.15
N GLN A 117 13.81 -20.07 9.97
CA GLN A 117 13.15 -19.59 8.76
C GLN A 117 11.64 -19.53 8.91
N ARG A 118 11.04 -20.57 9.50
CA ARG A 118 9.60 -20.62 9.79
C ARG A 118 9.21 -19.50 10.75
N ARG A 119 9.95 -19.29 11.83
CA ARG A 119 9.69 -18.24 12.81
C ARG A 119 9.76 -16.84 12.20
N TYR A 120 10.74 -16.61 11.32
CA TYR A 120 10.86 -15.37 10.56
C TYR A 120 9.65 -15.14 9.64
N ALA A 121 9.20 -16.17 8.94
CA ALA A 121 8.03 -16.09 8.08
C ALA A 121 6.75 -15.80 8.89
N GLU A 122 6.54 -16.52 9.99
CA GLU A 122 5.39 -16.33 10.89
C GLU A 122 5.31 -14.89 11.43
N THR A 123 6.44 -14.37 11.95
CA THR A 123 6.48 -13.00 12.50
C THR A 123 6.34 -11.93 11.43
N SER A 124 6.88 -12.16 10.23
CA SER A 124 6.72 -11.25 9.10
C SER A 124 5.28 -11.21 8.57
N LEU A 125 4.61 -12.38 8.47
CA LEU A 125 3.20 -12.44 8.07
C LEU A 125 2.30 -11.75 9.08
N ALA A 126 2.50 -11.99 10.39
CA ALA A 126 1.71 -11.33 11.42
C ALA A 126 1.82 -9.80 11.38
N LEU A 127 3.01 -9.27 11.05
CA LEU A 127 3.20 -7.84 10.84
C LEU A 127 2.44 -7.32 9.61
N LEU A 128 2.48 -8.06 8.49
CA LEU A 128 1.76 -7.69 7.27
C LEU A 128 0.24 -7.73 7.47
N ASP A 129 -0.28 -8.78 8.12
CA ASP A 129 -1.70 -8.92 8.42
C ASP A 129 -2.22 -7.76 9.27
N PHE A 130 -1.41 -7.28 10.22
CA PHE A 130 -1.73 -6.11 11.02
C PHE A 130 -1.86 -4.84 10.16
N LEU A 131 -0.92 -4.61 9.24
CA LEU A 131 -0.92 -3.45 8.36
C LEU A 131 -2.12 -3.49 7.39
N ASP A 132 -2.37 -4.65 6.78
CA ASP A 132 -3.51 -4.87 5.89
C ASP A 132 -4.84 -4.60 6.60
N ALA A 133 -5.00 -5.11 7.83
CA ALA A 133 -6.21 -4.89 8.61
C ALA A 133 -6.41 -3.41 8.96
N ARG A 134 -5.32 -2.69 9.29
CA ARG A 134 -5.37 -1.25 9.54
C ARG A 134 -5.80 -0.48 8.28
N ASP A 135 -5.19 -0.78 7.15
CA ASP A 135 -5.44 -0.02 5.92
C ASP A 135 -6.84 -0.31 5.36
N ARG A 136 -7.34 -1.54 5.49
CA ARG A 136 -8.75 -1.86 5.21
C ARG A 136 -9.73 -1.06 6.07
N ARG A 137 -9.44 -0.87 7.37
CA ARG A 137 -10.25 -0.01 8.25
C ARG A 137 -10.21 1.45 7.80
N ALA A 138 -9.04 1.95 7.41
CA ALA A 138 -8.89 3.32 6.91
C ALA A 138 -9.69 3.53 5.62
N LEU A 139 -9.58 2.61 4.66
CA LEU A 139 -10.35 2.63 3.41
C LEU A 139 -11.86 2.65 3.67
N ALA A 140 -12.35 1.80 4.56
CA ALA A 140 -13.78 1.76 4.90
C ALA A 140 -14.27 3.10 5.48
N ARG A 141 -13.47 3.76 6.32
CA ARG A 141 -13.81 5.10 6.85
C ARG A 141 -13.84 6.15 5.75
N TYR A 142 -12.86 6.16 4.85
CA TYR A 142 -12.84 7.12 3.74
C TYR A 142 -14.02 6.91 2.79
N GLN A 143 -14.37 5.67 2.46
CA GLN A 143 -15.55 5.37 1.66
C GLN A 143 -16.84 5.89 2.31
N LYS A 144 -16.97 5.76 3.63
CA LYS A 144 -18.10 6.31 4.37
C LYS A 144 -18.16 7.84 4.28
N GLU A 145 -17.02 8.51 4.43
CA GLU A 145 -16.96 9.98 4.37
C GLU A 145 -17.24 10.51 2.95
N ILE A 146 -16.71 9.84 1.92
CA ILE A 146 -17.03 10.13 0.52
C ILE A 146 -18.54 10.01 0.29
N GLY A 147 -19.15 8.92 0.77
CA GLY A 147 -20.60 8.73 0.66
C GLY A 147 -21.40 9.84 1.36
N ARG A 148 -20.95 10.31 2.52
CA ARG A 148 -21.56 11.45 3.22
C ARG A 148 -21.46 12.74 2.41
N ILE A 149 -20.28 13.04 1.89
CA ILE A 149 -20.04 14.25 1.09
C ILE A 149 -20.91 14.26 -0.18
N ASN A 150 -21.03 13.10 -0.85
CA ASN A 150 -21.86 12.97 -2.05
C ASN A 150 -23.33 13.26 -1.75
N ARG A 151 -23.88 12.75 -0.64
CA ARG A 151 -25.26 13.07 -0.22
C ARG A 151 -25.47 14.57 0.00
N LEU A 152 -24.53 15.22 0.71
CA LEU A 152 -24.59 16.67 0.91
C LEU A 152 -24.47 17.46 -0.41
N ALA A 153 -23.72 16.95 -1.38
CA ALA A 153 -23.64 17.55 -2.70
C ALA A 153 -24.98 17.42 -3.45
N GLU A 154 -25.59 16.23 -3.44
CA GLU A 154 -26.90 15.99 -4.06
C GLU A 154 -28.00 16.84 -3.43
N GLU A 155 -28.05 16.95 -2.11
CA GLU A 155 -29.00 17.80 -1.38
C GLU A 155 -28.88 19.27 -1.81
N ARG A 156 -27.65 19.79 -1.91
CA ARG A 156 -27.40 21.16 -2.37
C ARG A 156 -27.80 21.37 -3.83
N THR A 157 -27.57 20.39 -4.70
CA THR A 157 -28.01 20.44 -6.10
C THR A 157 -29.52 20.49 -6.20
N ARG A 158 -30.24 19.66 -5.43
CA ARG A 158 -31.71 19.69 -5.37
C ARG A 158 -32.23 21.02 -4.84
N ALA A 159 -31.69 21.50 -3.72
CA ALA A 159 -32.10 22.78 -3.14
C ALA A 159 -31.88 23.93 -4.14
N ARG A 160 -30.75 23.95 -4.84
CA ARG A 160 -30.49 24.93 -5.91
C ARG A 160 -31.55 24.85 -7.01
N ALA A 161 -31.87 23.65 -7.49
CA ALA A 161 -32.89 23.47 -8.51
C ALA A 161 -34.27 23.98 -8.05
N GLU A 162 -34.65 23.73 -6.80
CA GLU A 162 -35.91 24.26 -6.23
C GLU A 162 -35.91 25.79 -6.13
N PHE A 163 -34.80 26.41 -5.70
CA PHE A 163 -34.70 27.87 -5.71
C PHE A 163 -34.72 28.45 -7.13
N GLU A 164 -34.12 27.79 -8.10
CA GLU A 164 -34.17 28.21 -9.50
C GLU A 164 -35.60 28.17 -10.07
N LYS A 165 -36.41 27.16 -9.71
CA LYS A 165 -37.83 27.12 -10.09
C LYS A 165 -38.60 28.31 -9.52
N LEU A 166 -38.43 28.58 -8.22
CA LEU A 166 -39.06 29.74 -7.57
C LEU A 166 -38.69 31.06 -8.24
N LEU A 167 -37.44 31.22 -8.69
CA LEU A 167 -37.01 32.42 -9.41
C LEU A 167 -37.62 32.54 -10.81
N ARG A 168 -37.98 31.42 -11.45
CA ARG A 168 -38.69 31.40 -12.74
C ARG A 168 -40.21 31.57 -12.59
N GLY A 169 -40.74 31.49 -11.37
CA GLY A 169 -42.17 31.54 -11.10
C GLY A 169 -42.90 30.22 -11.40
N GLU A 170 -42.17 29.10 -11.38
CA GLU A 170 -42.71 27.73 -11.48
C GLU A 170 -43.16 27.19 -10.12
#